data_AF-A0A0B2UZZ6-F1
#
_entry.id   AF-A0A0B2UZZ6-F1
#
_cell.length_a   1.000
_cell.length_b   1.000
_cell.length_c   1.000
_cell.angle_alpha   90.00
_cell.angle_beta   90.00
_cell.angle_gamma   90.00
#
_symmetry.space_group_name_H-M   'P 1'
#
loop_
_entity.id
_entity.type
_entity.pdbx_description
1 polymer ?
#
loop_
_entity_poly.entity_id
_entity_poly.type
_entity_poly.pdbx_seq_one_letter_code
_entity_poly.pdbx_strand_id
1 'polypeptide(L)'
;AIVGAFARYDFLKQWPLLREDIVSQNNSSNTVMSNDLLAVDIMRTLWDVQHAGSGAREKIVDGRCVEALRLMLVLRALDVFESLDEFHSLPRSFYSRLFTDHNPRQIMHRINEGIFEEDELCLLADTLRIRLEIFDCTISAKNESPSMHLYPDAENSFPVLSFIKANDRYLYSVYYMAD
;
A
#
# COMPACT_ATOMS: atom_id res chain seq x y z
N ALA A 1 3.99 14.60 -10.43
CA ALA A 1 3.97 14.15 -9.03
C ALA A 1 5.20 13.29 -8.70
N ILE A 2 5.33 12.06 -9.24
CA ILE A 2 6.41 11.10 -8.91
C ILE A 2 7.83 11.68 -9.08
N VAL A 3 8.16 12.18 -10.28
CA VAL A 3 9.48 12.77 -10.56
C VAL A 3 9.79 13.93 -9.60
N GLY A 4 8.78 14.75 -9.29
CA GLY A 4 8.91 15.83 -8.30
C GLY A 4 9.21 15.31 -6.89
N ALA A 5 8.55 14.24 -6.45
CA ALA A 5 8.83 13.61 -5.16
C ALA A 5 10.28 13.07 -5.10
N PHE A 6 10.76 12.38 -6.14
CA PHE A 6 12.13 11.87 -6.21
C PHE A 6 13.20 12.97 -6.29
N ALA A 7 12.84 14.15 -6.81
CA ALA A 7 13.71 15.32 -6.80
C ALA A 7 13.78 15.98 -5.41
N ARG A 8 12.68 15.98 -4.65
CA ARG A 8 12.59 16.58 -3.31
C ARG A 8 13.14 15.69 -2.20
N TYR A 9 12.89 14.38 -2.29
CA TYR A 9 13.19 13.43 -1.23
C TYR A 9 14.28 12.44 -1.64
N ASP A 10 15.53 12.75 -1.29
CA ASP A 10 16.69 11.92 -1.64
C ASP A 10 16.59 10.48 -1.13
N PHE A 11 15.90 10.26 -0.01
CA PHE A 11 15.75 8.90 0.53
C PHE A 11 14.89 8.00 -0.37
N LEU A 12 14.02 8.55 -1.23
CA LEU A 12 13.29 7.75 -2.22
C LEU A 12 14.22 7.12 -3.26
N LYS A 13 15.43 7.64 -3.46
CA LYS A 13 16.42 7.03 -4.34
C LYS A 13 16.94 5.70 -3.80
N GLN A 14 16.73 5.42 -2.52
CA GLN A 14 17.07 4.15 -1.86
C GLN A 14 15.95 3.11 -1.97
N TRP A 15 14.85 3.43 -2.66
CA TRP A 15 13.70 2.55 -2.81
C TRP A 15 14.12 1.26 -3.57
N PRO A 16 13.78 0.05 -3.06
CA PRO A 16 14.37 -1.22 -3.47
C PRO A 16 13.95 -1.74 -4.86
N LEU A 17 13.40 -0.89 -5.74
CA LEU A 17 13.13 -1.21 -7.17
C LEU A 17 14.38 -1.71 -7.92
N LEU A 18 15.55 -1.53 -7.31
CA LEU A 18 16.87 -1.94 -7.76
C LEU A 18 17.25 -3.39 -7.39
N ARG A 19 16.42 -4.15 -6.66
CA ARG A 19 16.69 -5.58 -6.48
C ARG A 19 16.49 -6.28 -7.82
N GLU A 20 17.59 -6.83 -8.32
CA GLU A 20 17.88 -7.26 -9.69
C GLU A 20 16.80 -8.16 -10.33
N ASP A 21 15.93 -8.76 -9.53
CA ASP A 21 14.88 -9.69 -9.87
C ASP A 21 13.81 -9.10 -10.82
N ILE A 22 13.43 -7.82 -10.65
CA ILE A 22 12.35 -7.17 -11.43
C ILE A 22 12.87 -6.58 -12.75
N VAL A 23 14.12 -6.12 -12.77
CA VAL A 23 14.75 -5.51 -13.96
C VAL A 23 15.20 -6.58 -14.97
N SER A 24 15.52 -7.79 -14.48
CA SER A 24 16.02 -8.90 -15.30
C SER A 24 15.02 -9.44 -16.34
N GLN A 25 13.72 -9.18 -16.19
CA GLN A 25 12.72 -9.68 -17.15
C GLN A 25 12.54 -8.79 -18.38
N ASN A 26 13.02 -7.54 -18.37
CA ASN A 26 12.55 -6.56 -19.34
C ASN A 26 13.56 -5.98 -20.32
N ASN A 27 14.86 -6.32 -20.33
CA ASN A 27 15.74 -5.68 -21.30
C ASN A 27 16.92 -6.52 -21.82
N SER A 28 16.79 -6.89 -23.08
CA SER A 28 17.85 -7.04 -24.09
C SER A 28 18.40 -5.67 -24.58
N SER A 29 18.24 -4.59 -23.81
CA SER A 29 18.81 -3.27 -24.11
C SER A 29 19.48 -2.66 -22.87
N ASN A 30 20.78 -2.42 -22.95
CA ASN A 30 21.65 -1.91 -21.88
C ASN A 30 21.41 -0.42 -21.56
N THR A 31 20.17 0.00 -21.36
CA THR A 31 19.83 1.38 -21.01
C THR A 31 19.54 1.47 -19.52
N VAL A 32 20.47 2.02 -18.74
CA VAL A 32 20.28 2.29 -17.31
C VAL A 32 19.22 3.37 -17.17
N MET A 33 17.99 2.99 -16.83
CA MET A 33 16.92 3.93 -16.47
C MET A 33 17.22 4.59 -15.13
N SER A 34 16.91 5.87 -14.99
CA SER A 34 16.93 6.56 -13.70
C SER A 34 15.78 6.06 -12.79
N ASN A 35 15.98 6.12 -11.47
CA ASN A 35 15.05 5.56 -10.48
C ASN A 35 13.63 6.16 -10.55
N ASP A 36 13.52 7.44 -10.89
CA ASP A 36 12.26 8.15 -11.09
C ASP A 36 11.49 7.67 -12.32
N LEU A 37 12.19 7.38 -13.43
CA LEU A 37 11.59 6.79 -14.63
C LEU A 37 11.14 5.35 -14.39
N LEU A 38 11.93 4.57 -13.64
CA LEU A 38 11.54 3.23 -13.22
C LEU A 38 10.30 3.24 -12.31
N ALA A 39 10.23 4.20 -11.38
CA ALA A 39 9.06 4.41 -10.53
C ALA A 39 7.81 4.76 -11.35
N VAL A 40 7.93 5.61 -12.37
CA VAL A 40 6.84 5.92 -13.30
C VAL A 40 6.39 4.68 -14.08
N ASP A 41 7.34 3.87 -14.56
CA ASP A 41 7.03 2.64 -15.30
C ASP A 41 6.30 1.60 -14.43
N ILE A 42 6.74 1.44 -13.18
CA ILE A 42 6.10 0.53 -12.23
C ILE A 42 4.69 1.01 -11.88
N MET A 43 4.49 2.31 -11.66
CA MET A 43 3.13 2.86 -11.43
C MET A 43 2.21 2.69 -12.64
N ARG A 44 2.74 2.71 -13.87
CA ARG A 44 1.96 2.40 -15.08
C ARG A 44 1.39 0.98 -15.04
N THR A 45 2.05 0.04 -14.37
CA THR A 45 1.54 -1.34 -14.19
C THR A 45 0.18 -1.35 -13.49
N LEU A 46 -0.01 -0.56 -12.43
CA LEU A 46 -1.32 -0.46 -11.75
C LEU A 46 -2.38 0.18 -12.65
N TRP A 47 -1.99 1.21 -13.42
CA TRP A 47 -2.89 1.86 -14.37
C TRP A 47 -3.40 0.86 -15.42
N ASP A 48 -2.50 0.07 -15.98
CA ASP A 48 -2.82 -0.95 -16.98
C ASP A 48 -3.69 -2.06 -16.37
N VAL A 49 -3.41 -2.49 -15.14
CA VAL A 49 -4.26 -3.48 -14.44
C VAL A 49 -5.68 -2.95 -14.25
N GLN A 50 -5.84 -1.68 -13.87
CA GLN A 50 -7.13 -1.03 -13.66
C GLN A 50 -7.93 -0.86 -14.97
N HIS A 51 -7.25 -0.56 -16.08
CA HIS A 51 -7.89 -0.26 -17.37
C HIS A 51 -7.93 -1.43 -18.36
N ALA A 52 -7.21 -2.52 -18.09
CA ALA A 52 -7.35 -3.77 -18.82
C ALA A 52 -8.75 -4.33 -18.53
N GLY A 53 -9.69 -4.08 -19.45
CA GLY A 53 -11.11 -4.39 -19.33
C GLY A 53 -11.41 -5.79 -18.80
N SER A 54 -12.61 -5.96 -18.25
CA SER A 54 -13.09 -7.14 -17.53
C SER A 54 -13.08 -8.42 -18.39
N GLY A 55 -11.93 -9.07 -18.49
CA GLY A 55 -11.81 -10.49 -18.70
C GLY A 55 -11.22 -11.06 -17.42
N ALA A 56 -12.03 -11.77 -16.65
CA ALA A 56 -11.63 -12.49 -15.43
C ALA A 56 -10.70 -13.68 -15.73
N ARG A 57 -9.64 -13.46 -16.53
CA ARG A 57 -8.45 -14.28 -16.44
C ARG A 57 -7.74 -13.85 -15.18
N GLU A 58 -7.27 -14.81 -14.41
CA GLU A 58 -6.29 -14.59 -13.34
C GLU A 58 -5.21 -13.65 -13.88
N LYS A 59 -5.34 -12.36 -13.55
CA LYS A 59 -4.26 -11.42 -13.77
C LYS A 59 -3.26 -11.82 -12.71
N ILE A 60 -2.24 -12.56 -13.12
CA ILE A 60 -1.09 -12.86 -12.27
C ILE A 60 -0.62 -11.51 -11.74
N VAL A 61 -0.82 -11.30 -10.44
CA VAL A 61 -0.35 -10.10 -9.75
C VAL A 61 1.17 -10.21 -9.75
N ASP A 62 1.78 -9.56 -10.74
CA ASP A 62 3.23 -9.46 -10.84
C ASP A 62 3.78 -8.72 -9.61
N GLY A 63 5.00 -9.05 -9.19
CA GLY A 63 5.73 -8.33 -8.14
C GLY A 63 5.78 -6.82 -8.42
N ARG A 64 5.75 -6.41 -9.69
CA ARG A 64 5.62 -4.99 -10.08
C ARG A 64 4.35 -4.32 -9.56
N CYS A 65 3.22 -5.04 -9.46
CA CYS A 65 1.99 -4.50 -8.88
C CYS A 65 2.14 -4.25 -7.38
N VAL A 66 2.81 -5.17 -6.67
CA VAL A 66 3.10 -5.03 -5.23
C VAL A 66 4.03 -3.85 -4.98
N GLU A 67 5.09 -3.72 -5.77
CA GLU A 67 6.02 -2.59 -5.66
C GLU A 67 5.39 -1.25 -6.02
N ALA A 68 4.54 -1.21 -7.04
CA ALA A 68 3.75 -0.03 -7.39
C ALA A 68 2.83 0.36 -6.24
N LEU A 69 2.15 -0.60 -5.62
CA LEU A 69 1.28 -0.36 -4.48
C LEU A 69 2.07 0.22 -3.31
N ARG A 70 3.19 -0.40 -2.93
CA ARG A 70 4.08 0.08 -1.86
C ARG A 70 4.55 1.51 -2.13
N LEU A 71 4.97 1.81 -3.36
CA LEU A 71 5.41 3.16 -3.73
C LEU A 71 4.25 4.17 -3.63
N MET A 72 3.06 3.78 -4.06
CA MET A 72 1.86 4.61 -3.96
C MET A 72 1.53 4.96 -2.50
N LEU A 73 1.69 4.04 -1.56
CA LEU A 73 1.52 4.31 -0.12
C LEU A 73 2.50 5.37 0.39
N VAL A 74 3.78 5.26 0.02
CA VAL A 74 4.79 6.24 0.42
C VAL A 74 4.52 7.61 -0.18
N LEU A 75 4.16 7.66 -1.47
CA LEU A 75 3.80 8.91 -2.14
C LEU A 75 2.56 9.55 -1.50
N ARG A 76 1.57 8.75 -1.08
CA ARG A 76 0.41 9.24 -0.36
C ARG A 76 0.77 9.78 1.01
N ALA A 77 1.60 9.08 1.77
CA ALA A 77 2.08 9.56 3.07
C ALA A 77 2.84 10.89 2.93
N LEU A 78 3.68 11.03 1.89
CA LEU A 78 4.39 12.28 1.59
C LEU A 78 3.45 13.43 1.23
N ASP A 79 2.48 13.19 0.37
CA ASP A 79 1.48 14.18 -0.03
C ASP A 79 0.70 14.72 1.18
N VAL A 80 0.28 13.83 2.07
CA VAL A 80 -0.42 14.24 3.31
C VAL A 80 0.52 14.92 4.30
N PHE A 81 1.77 14.47 4.40
CA PHE A 81 2.77 15.10 5.27
C PHE A 81 3.08 16.53 4.80
N GLU A 82 3.28 16.76 3.50
CA GLU A 82 3.44 18.12 2.94
C GLU A 82 2.21 18.99 3.21
N SER A 83 0.99 18.41 3.14
CA SER A 83 -0.25 19.14 3.42
C SER A 83 -0.38 19.57 4.89
N LEU A 84 0.31 18.91 5.82
CA LEU A 84 0.32 19.28 7.25
C LEU A 84 1.01 20.63 7.46
N ASP A 85 2.10 20.87 6.75
CA ASP A 85 2.85 22.12 6.81
C ASP A 85 2.08 23.27 6.16
N GLU A 86 1.32 22.98 5.08
CA GLU A 86 0.57 24.00 4.32
C GLU A 86 -0.80 24.34 4.92
N PHE A 87 -1.56 23.34 5.38
CA PHE A 87 -2.97 23.51 5.78
C PHE A 87 -3.21 23.27 7.27
N HIS A 88 -2.23 22.77 8.01
CA HIS A 88 -2.34 22.41 9.42
C HIS A 88 -3.54 21.52 9.75
N SER A 89 -4.02 20.77 8.77
CA SER A 89 -5.17 19.88 8.91
C SER A 89 -4.88 18.55 8.24
N LEU A 90 -5.16 17.46 8.93
CA LEU A 90 -5.04 16.12 8.38
C LEU A 90 -6.38 15.65 7.83
N PRO A 91 -6.39 14.95 6.68
CA PRO A 91 -7.62 14.45 6.09
C PRO A 91 -8.31 13.40 6.97
N ARG A 92 -7.54 12.70 7.82
CA ARG A 92 -8.03 11.70 8.78
C ARG A 92 -7.18 11.67 10.04
N SER A 93 -7.78 11.26 11.15
CA SER A 93 -7.15 11.22 12.48
C SER A 93 -5.96 10.26 12.57
N PHE A 94 -5.98 9.12 11.87
CA PHE A 94 -4.89 8.14 11.94
C PHE A 94 -3.55 8.71 11.43
N TYR A 95 -3.57 9.65 10.49
CA TYR A 95 -2.34 10.31 10.03
C TYR A 95 -1.62 11.04 11.17
N SER A 96 -2.36 11.51 12.18
CA SER A 96 -1.75 12.16 13.34
C SER A 96 -0.93 11.17 14.16
N ARG A 97 -1.44 9.94 14.35
CA ARG A 97 -0.69 8.86 15.02
C ARG A 97 0.50 8.43 14.18
N LEU A 98 0.26 8.15 12.89
CA LEU A 98 1.29 7.74 11.94
C LEU A 98 2.49 8.71 11.92
N PHE A 99 2.24 10.02 11.85
CA PHE A 99 3.31 11.03 11.80
C PHE A 99 3.89 11.43 13.16
N THR A 100 3.19 11.12 14.26
CA THR A 100 3.77 11.24 15.60
C THR A 100 4.85 10.18 15.82
N ASP A 101 4.58 8.96 15.36
CA ASP A 101 5.46 7.82 15.60
C ASP A 101 6.54 7.66 14.51
N HIS A 102 6.26 8.11 13.28
CA HIS A 102 7.13 7.87 12.13
C HIS A 102 7.22 9.09 11.20
N ASN A 103 8.44 9.50 10.87
CA ASN A 103 8.67 10.42 9.76
C ASN A 103 8.55 9.70 8.40
N PRO A 104 8.41 10.43 7.27
CA PRO A 104 8.21 9.80 5.96
C PRO A 104 9.30 8.79 5.54
N ARG A 105 10.55 8.98 5.98
CA ARG A 105 11.63 8.02 5.71
C ARG A 105 11.41 6.72 6.49
N GLN A 106 10.98 6.80 7.74
CA GLN A 106 10.67 5.62 8.57
C GLN A 106 9.46 4.86 8.01
N ILE A 107 8.42 5.58 7.58
CA ILE A 107 7.25 5.00 6.89
C ILE A 107 7.69 4.23 5.64
N MET A 108 8.57 4.82 4.82
CA MET A 108 9.16 4.16 3.66
C MET A 108 9.84 2.83 4.03
N HIS A 109 10.64 2.81 5.10
CA HIS A 109 11.32 1.58 5.54
C HIS A 109 10.33 0.50 5.99
N ARG A 110 9.32 0.85 6.80
CA ARG A 110 8.30 -0.10 7.29
C ARG A 110 7.51 -0.74 6.14
N ILE A 111 7.07 0.06 5.17
CA ILE A 111 6.36 -0.42 3.98
C ILE A 111 7.24 -1.39 3.17
N ASN A 112 8.54 -1.09 3.03
CA ASN A 112 9.49 -1.95 2.33
C ASN A 112 9.72 -3.29 3.04
N GLU A 113 9.72 -3.29 4.37
CA GLU A 113 9.84 -4.51 5.18
C GLU A 113 8.54 -5.34 5.18
N GLY A 114 7.45 -4.80 4.62
CA GLY A 114 6.14 -5.45 4.62
C GLY A 114 5.49 -5.44 6.00
N ILE A 115 5.87 -4.50 6.87
CA ILE A 115 5.25 -4.31 8.17
C ILE A 115 3.98 -3.49 7.96
N PHE A 116 2.82 -4.13 8.15
CA PHE A 116 1.51 -3.50 8.05
C PHE A 116 0.78 -3.61 9.40
N GLU A 117 1.08 -2.67 10.31
CA GLU A 117 0.32 -2.51 11.55
C GLU A 117 -0.94 -1.65 11.29
N GLU A 118 -1.69 -1.31 12.33
CA GLU A 118 -2.98 -0.61 12.23
C GLU A 118 -2.90 0.68 11.38
N ASP A 119 -1.88 1.52 11.58
CA ASP A 119 -1.78 2.78 10.85
C ASP A 119 -1.34 2.57 9.39
N GLU A 120 -0.52 1.57 9.09
CA GLU A 120 -0.20 1.21 7.70
C GLU A 120 -1.39 0.56 6.97
N LEU A 121 -2.23 -0.21 7.67
CA LEU A 121 -3.49 -0.71 7.13
C LEU A 121 -4.47 0.43 6.85
N CYS A 122 -4.55 1.43 7.74
CA CYS A 122 -5.30 2.65 7.49
C CYS A 122 -4.76 3.43 6.28
N LEU A 123 -3.44 3.55 6.16
CA LEU A 123 -2.79 4.20 5.01
C LEU A 123 -3.11 3.47 3.71
N LEU A 124 -3.03 2.14 3.71
CA LEU A 124 -3.40 1.30 2.56
C LEU A 124 -4.85 1.52 2.14
N ALA A 125 -5.77 1.40 3.10
CA ALA A 125 -7.19 1.54 2.86
C ALA A 125 -7.56 2.96 2.38
N ASP A 126 -7.00 4.01 2.99
CA ASP A 126 -7.23 5.39 2.55
C ASP A 126 -6.67 5.65 1.15
N THR A 127 -5.46 5.16 0.86
CA THR A 127 -4.81 5.31 -0.46
C THR A 127 -5.64 4.67 -1.56
N LEU A 128 -6.16 3.46 -1.32
CA LEU A 128 -6.98 2.71 -2.28
C LEU A 128 -8.46 3.13 -2.28
N ARG A 129 -8.86 4.02 -1.35
CA ARG A 129 -10.26 4.42 -1.12
C ARG A 129 -11.18 3.22 -0.92
N ILE A 130 -10.74 2.29 -0.10
CA ILE A 130 -11.48 1.11 0.35
C ILE A 130 -11.60 1.11 1.88
N ARG A 131 -12.39 0.18 2.41
CA ARG A 131 -12.34 -0.21 3.83
C ARG A 131 -11.91 -1.67 3.93
N LEU A 132 -11.01 -1.95 4.86
CA LEU A 132 -10.59 -3.30 5.20
C LEU A 132 -11.34 -3.74 6.45
N GLU A 133 -12.18 -4.74 6.33
CA GLU A 133 -12.81 -5.42 7.45
C GLU A 133 -11.99 -6.67 7.76
N ILE A 134 -11.43 -6.77 8.97
CA ILE A 134 -10.55 -7.88 9.37
C ILE A 134 -11.14 -8.58 10.58
N PHE A 135 -11.45 -9.86 10.41
CA PHE A 135 -11.82 -10.77 11.49
C PHE A 135 -10.56 -11.43 12.05
N ASP A 136 -10.14 -11.06 13.26
CA ASP A 136 -8.98 -11.64 13.93
C ASP A 136 -9.39 -12.91 14.70
N CYS A 137 -8.92 -14.04 14.18
CA CYS A 137 -9.15 -15.37 14.72
C CYS A 137 -7.90 -15.95 15.41
N THR A 138 -6.82 -15.17 15.58
CA THR A 138 -5.55 -15.65 16.15
C THR A 138 -5.68 -16.08 17.61
N ILE A 139 -6.68 -15.57 18.34
CA ILE A 139 -6.90 -15.80 19.78
C ILE A 139 -7.74 -17.05 20.09
N SER A 140 -7.93 -17.95 19.11
CA SER A 140 -8.72 -19.19 19.23
C SER A 140 -8.28 -20.15 20.38
N ALA A 141 -7.12 -19.94 21.00
CA ALA A 141 -6.67 -20.73 22.15
C ALA A 141 -7.41 -20.46 23.48
N LYS A 142 -8.26 -19.41 23.60
CA LYS A 142 -8.87 -18.99 24.88
C LYS A 142 -10.41 -18.94 24.95
N ASN A 143 -11.14 -19.57 24.02
CA ASN A 143 -12.62 -19.50 23.95
C ASN A 143 -13.20 -18.08 23.78
N GLU A 144 -12.42 -17.13 23.27
CA GLU A 144 -12.90 -15.78 22.97
C GLU A 144 -13.46 -15.74 21.54
N SER A 145 -14.54 -14.98 21.33
CA SER A 145 -15.10 -14.73 20.00
C SER A 145 -14.10 -13.95 19.13
N PRO A 146 -14.01 -14.21 17.82
CA PRO A 146 -13.17 -13.42 16.92
C PRO A 146 -13.46 -11.92 17.06
N SER A 147 -12.41 -11.10 17.14
CA SER A 147 -12.58 -9.64 17.11
C SER A 147 -12.68 -9.15 15.67
N MET A 148 -13.47 -8.12 15.43
CA MET A 148 -13.60 -7.49 14.12
C MET A 148 -13.04 -6.08 14.18
N HIS A 149 -12.18 -5.76 13.24
CA HIS A 149 -11.50 -4.46 13.11
C HIS A 149 -11.77 -3.88 11.73
N LEU A 150 -11.98 -2.56 11.65
CA LEU A 150 -12.25 -1.85 10.41
C LEU A 150 -11.20 -0.76 10.17
N TYR A 151 -10.61 -0.73 8.97
CA TYR A 151 -9.55 0.22 8.61
C TYR A 151 -9.88 0.96 7.30
N PRO A 152 -9.90 2.31 7.29
CA PRO A 152 -10.06 3.15 8.48
C PRO A 152 -11.47 2.99 9.08
N ASP A 153 -11.60 3.21 10.39
CA ASP A 153 -12.85 3.10 11.16
C ASP A 153 -13.92 4.16 10.79
N ALA A 154 -13.58 5.14 9.96
CA ALA A 154 -14.50 6.19 9.57
C ALA A 154 -15.58 5.69 8.59
N GLU A 155 -16.86 5.98 8.89
CA GLU A 155 -18.01 5.80 8.00
C GLU A 155 -17.86 6.65 6.73
N ASN A 156 -17.17 6.08 5.76
CA ASN A 156 -17.08 6.61 4.40
C ASN A 156 -17.79 5.64 3.47
N SER A 157 -18.28 6.14 2.33
CA SER A 157 -18.98 5.33 1.33
C SER A 157 -18.03 4.44 0.51
N PHE A 158 -16.87 4.09 1.06
CA PHE A 158 -15.86 3.29 0.36
C PHE A 158 -16.27 1.82 0.39
N PRO A 159 -16.00 1.07 -0.70
CA PRO A 159 -16.26 -0.35 -0.77
C PRO A 159 -15.48 -1.10 0.31
N VAL A 160 -16.12 -2.12 0.89
CA VAL A 160 -15.54 -2.95 1.95
C VAL A 160 -14.95 -4.21 1.34
N LEU A 161 -13.72 -4.53 1.70
CA LEU A 161 -13.09 -5.82 1.45
C LEU A 161 -12.87 -6.53 2.79
N SER A 162 -13.40 -7.74 2.92
CA SER A 162 -13.37 -8.50 4.15
C SER A 162 -12.28 -9.58 4.12
N PHE A 163 -11.56 -9.71 5.23
CA PHE A 163 -10.46 -10.64 5.40
C PHE A 163 -10.53 -11.34 6.75
N ILE A 164 -9.98 -12.55 6.82
CA ILE A 164 -9.74 -13.30 8.06
C ILE A 164 -8.25 -13.29 8.35
N LYS A 165 -7.88 -12.93 9.57
CA LYS A 165 -6.53 -13.08 10.11
C LYS A 165 -6.49 -14.34 10.97
N ALA A 166 -5.95 -15.44 10.42
CA ALA A 166 -5.82 -16.71 11.12
C ALA A 166 -4.43 -16.90 11.79
N ASN A 167 -3.47 -16.06 11.43
CA ASN A 167 -2.13 -15.98 12.02
C ASN A 167 -1.60 -14.53 11.88
N ASP A 168 -0.49 -14.21 12.53
CA ASP A 168 0.09 -12.86 12.48
C ASP A 168 0.80 -12.50 11.17
N ARG A 169 0.77 -13.37 10.16
CA ARG A 169 1.53 -13.18 8.91
C ARG A 169 0.65 -12.90 7.69
N TYR A 170 -0.58 -13.43 7.66
CA TYR A 170 -1.38 -13.43 6.44
C TYR A 170 -2.84 -13.05 6.71
N LEU A 171 -3.39 -12.26 5.79
CA LEU A 171 -4.81 -11.97 5.67
C LEU A 171 -5.39 -12.81 4.53
N TYR A 172 -6.46 -13.54 4.81
CA TYR A 172 -7.15 -14.39 3.85
C TYR A 172 -8.43 -13.68 3.40
N SER A 173 -8.58 -13.42 2.10
CA SER A 173 -9.78 -12.79 1.54
C SER A 173 -11.02 -13.66 1.77
N VAL A 174 -12.11 -13.04 2.22
CA VAL A 174 -13.41 -13.69 2.32
C VAL A 174 -14.19 -13.40 1.03
N TYR A 175 -14.48 -14.45 0.27
CA TYR A 175 -15.37 -14.34 -0.89
C TYR A 175 -16.78 -14.73 -0.48
N TYR A 176 -17.74 -13.88 -0.81
CA TYR A 176 -19.14 -14.26 -0.72
C TYR A 176 -19.44 -15.31 -1.80
N MET A 177 -19.58 -16.56 -1.40
CA MET A 177 -20.24 -17.57 -2.23
C MET A 177 -21.74 -17.34 -2.06
N ALA A 178 -22.39 -16.77 -3.07
CA ALA A 178 -23.84 -16.75 -3.09
C ALA A 178 -24.31 -18.19 -3.34
N ASP A 179 -25.01 -18.77 -2.35
CA ASP A 179 -25.77 -20.02 -2.52
C ASP A 179 -26.97 -19.82 -3.45
#